data_AF-A0A645E5G2-F1
#
_entry.id   AF-A0A645E5G2-F1
#
_cell.length_a   1.000
_cell.length_b   1.000
_cell.length_c   1.000
_cell.angle_alpha   90.00
_cell.angle_beta   90.00
_cell.angle_gamma   90.00
#
_symmetry.space_group_name_H-M   'P 1'
#
loop_
_entity.id
_entity.type
_entity.pdbx_description
1 polymer ?
#
loop_
_entity_poly.entity_id
_entity_poly.type
_entity_poly.pdbx_seq_one_letter_code
_entity_poly.pdbx_strand_id
1 'polypeptide(L)'
;METIYYLDGNFYSSELHKQIPPGAAALTREEWSELQDARATGKRIVTGADGRPELENPPEIPFGTRKSDAIARLWRNHKAHQQRYVDAEDLTLAVVCAAAGSAKGAAVQSWVMQLWARYYQVRDAVEAAADAEALAAIDLSADGCGEPPFTIRELNEEAAAAAQNGGNE
;
A
#
# COMPACT_ATOMS: atom_id res chain seq x y z
N MET A 1 15.31 26.90 -34.85
CA MET A 1 15.32 25.45 -34.56
C MET A 1 15.72 25.34 -33.10
N GLU A 2 14.80 24.89 -32.26
CA GLU A 2 15.09 24.64 -30.85
C GLU A 2 16.22 23.61 -30.73
N THR A 3 17.26 23.95 -29.99
CA THR A 3 18.34 23.02 -29.63
C THR A 3 18.28 22.78 -28.13
N ILE A 4 18.25 21.51 -27.75
CA ILE A 4 18.32 21.10 -26.35
C ILE A 4 19.77 20.83 -25.99
N TYR A 5 20.18 21.31 -24.82
CA TYR A 5 21.49 21.08 -24.24
C TYR A 5 21.34 20.33 -22.93
N TYR A 6 22.33 19.52 -22.59
CA TYR A 6 22.38 18.76 -21.35
C TYR A 6 23.63 19.07 -20.55
N LEU A 7 23.48 19.23 -19.24
CA LEU A 7 24.59 19.32 -18.29
C LEU A 7 24.16 18.84 -16.92
N ASP A 8 24.90 17.91 -16.33
CA ASP A 8 24.75 17.45 -14.95
C ASP A 8 23.30 17.16 -14.53
N GLY A 9 22.58 16.35 -15.30
CA GLY A 9 21.19 15.97 -15.02
C GLY A 9 20.14 17.03 -15.38
N ASN A 10 20.54 18.17 -15.94
CA ASN A 10 19.65 19.27 -16.31
C ASN A 10 19.58 19.47 -17.83
N PHE A 11 18.41 19.90 -18.32
CA PHE A 11 18.17 20.21 -19.72
C PHE A 11 17.93 21.70 -19.92
N TYR A 12 18.53 22.25 -20.97
CA TYR A 12 18.42 23.65 -21.34
C TYR A 12 17.98 23.78 -22.79
N SER A 13 16.88 24.47 -23.04
CA SER A 13 16.43 24.82 -24.40
C SER A 13 16.99 26.18 -24.83
N SER A 14 17.51 26.28 -26.05
CA SER A 14 17.95 27.54 -26.66
C SER A 14 16.85 28.59 -26.80
N GLU A 15 15.58 28.19 -26.79
CA GLU A 15 14.44 29.11 -26.91
C GLU A 15 13.97 29.60 -25.53
N LEU A 16 14.08 28.75 -24.50
CA LEU A 16 13.61 29.06 -23.15
C LEU A 16 14.70 29.69 -22.26
N HIS A 17 15.96 29.30 -22.45
CA HIS A 17 17.07 29.73 -21.60
C HIS A 17 17.91 30.80 -22.30
N LYS A 18 17.99 31.99 -21.67
CA LYS A 18 18.76 33.14 -22.20
C LYS A 18 20.28 32.88 -22.24
N GLN A 19 20.77 31.99 -21.39
CA GLN A 19 22.16 31.57 -21.35
C GLN A 19 22.21 30.07 -21.11
N ILE A 20 23.01 29.39 -21.92
CA ILE A 20 23.31 27.97 -21.76
C ILE A 20 24.63 27.86 -20.98
N PRO A 21 24.70 27.06 -19.91
CA PRO A 21 25.93 26.89 -19.16
C PRO A 21 27.10 26.43 -20.05
N PRO A 22 28.32 26.98 -19.84
CA PRO A 22 29.49 26.51 -20.55
C PRO A 22 29.77 25.05 -20.19
N GLY A 23 30.03 24.23 -21.21
CA GLY A 23 30.22 22.78 -21.05
C GLY A 23 28.95 21.94 -21.26
N ALA A 24 27.78 22.57 -21.43
CA ALA A 24 26.57 21.83 -21.78
C ALA A 24 26.67 21.24 -23.21
N ALA A 25 26.39 19.94 -23.32
CA ALA A 25 26.44 19.22 -24.58
C ALA A 25 25.14 19.42 -25.37
N ALA A 26 25.23 19.84 -26.63
CA ALA A 26 24.06 19.90 -27.52
C ALA A 26 23.59 18.48 -27.86
N LEU A 27 22.28 18.28 -27.78
CA LEU A 27 21.59 17.06 -28.17
C LEU A 27 20.98 17.22 -29.56
N THR A 28 21.03 16.16 -30.35
CA THR A 28 20.26 16.06 -31.58
C THR A 28 18.78 15.90 -31.28
N ARG A 29 17.93 16.11 -32.29
CA ARG A 29 16.49 15.90 -32.16
C ARG A 29 16.17 14.44 -31.87
N GLU A 30 16.92 13.54 -32.48
CA GLU A 30 16.81 12.10 -32.32
C GLU A 30 17.19 11.68 -30.89
N GLU A 31 18.34 12.14 -30.38
CA GLU A 31 18.78 11.90 -28.99
C GLU A 31 17.71 12.42 -28.00
N TRP A 32 17.21 13.63 -28.22
CA TRP A 32 16.15 14.19 -27.37
C TRP A 32 14.86 13.37 -27.42
N SER A 33 14.45 12.89 -28.60
CA SER A 33 13.27 12.03 -28.75
C SER A 33 13.43 10.71 -28.01
N GLU A 34 14.57 10.04 -28.16
CA GLU A 34 14.87 8.77 -27.49
C GLU A 34 14.85 8.91 -25.97
N LEU A 35 15.40 9.99 -25.43
CA LEU A 35 15.36 10.28 -24.00
C LEU A 35 13.92 10.47 -23.48
N GLN A 36 13.08 11.13 -24.26
CA GLN A 36 11.68 11.36 -23.90
C GLN A 36 10.86 10.06 -23.94
N ASP A 37 11.06 9.23 -24.97
CA ASP A 37 10.43 7.91 -25.07
C ASP A 37 10.91 6.97 -23.95
N ALA A 38 12.20 7.03 -23.61
CA ALA A 38 12.77 6.26 -22.51
C ALA A 38 12.20 6.70 -21.15
N ARG A 39 11.96 7.99 -20.92
CA ARG A 39 11.26 8.46 -19.72
C ARG A 39 9.82 7.97 -19.66
N ALA A 40 9.12 7.95 -20.80
CA ALA A 40 7.76 7.41 -20.88
C ALA A 40 7.70 5.91 -20.56
N THR A 41 8.80 5.17 -20.79
CA THR A 41 8.95 3.75 -20.44
C THR A 41 9.53 3.53 -19.03
N GLY A 42 9.75 4.59 -18.25
CA GLY A 42 10.16 4.51 -16.84
C GLY A 42 11.67 4.47 -16.60
N LYS A 43 12.50 4.68 -17.63
CA LYS A 43 13.96 4.80 -17.45
C LYS A 43 14.33 6.13 -16.79
N ARG A 44 15.45 6.11 -16.08
CA ARG A 44 16.09 7.31 -15.52
C ARG A 44 17.12 7.83 -16.51
N ILE A 45 17.22 9.15 -16.60
CA ILE A 45 18.33 9.80 -17.31
C ILE A 45 19.39 10.17 -16.27
N VAL A 46 20.62 9.73 -16.48
CA VAL A 46 21.80 10.02 -15.64
C VAL A 46 22.88 10.68 -16.47
N THR A 47 23.84 11.33 -15.81
CA THR A 47 25.03 11.88 -16.50
C THR A 47 26.03 10.74 -16.71
N GLY A 48 26.28 10.39 -17.98
CA GLY A 48 27.29 9.42 -18.37
C GLY A 48 28.72 9.94 -18.16
N ALA A 49 29.71 9.05 -18.32
CA ALA A 49 31.13 9.37 -18.10
C ALA A 49 31.68 10.44 -19.08
N ASP A 50 31.01 10.65 -20.20
CA ASP A 50 31.31 11.67 -21.22
C ASP A 50 30.57 13.00 -20.98
N GLY A 51 29.81 13.11 -19.88
CA GLY A 51 28.98 14.27 -19.57
C GLY A 51 27.68 14.36 -20.38
N ARG A 52 27.34 13.33 -21.18
CA ARG A 52 26.10 13.25 -21.95
C ARG A 52 25.01 12.50 -21.18
N PRO A 53 23.72 12.68 -21.53
CA PRO A 53 22.65 11.93 -20.88
C PRO A 53 22.71 10.45 -21.29
N GLU A 54 22.71 9.57 -20.30
CA GLU A 54 22.65 8.12 -20.48
C GLU A 54 21.37 7.56 -19.86
N LEU A 55 20.84 6.51 -20.48
CA LEU A 55 19.61 5.84 -20.03
C LEU A 55 19.95 4.70 -19.07
N GLU A 56 19.54 4.86 -17.82
CA GLU A 56 19.71 3.86 -16.78
C GLU A 56 18.35 3.27 -16.38
N ASN A 57 18.31 1.98 -16.07
CA ASN A 57 17.14 1.43 -15.39
C ASN A 57 17.04 2.06 -14.00
N PRO A 58 15.83 2.38 -13.50
CA PRO A 58 15.69 2.80 -12.13
C PRO A 58 16.28 1.72 -11.21
N PRO A 59 16.90 2.10 -10.07
CA PRO A 59 17.44 1.13 -9.15
C PRO A 59 16.32 0.17 -8.74
N GLU A 60 16.59 -1.13 -8.85
CA GLU A 60 15.63 -2.12 -8.38
C GLU A 60 15.35 -1.90 -6.90
N ILE A 61 14.06 -1.83 -6.53
CA ILE A 61 13.67 -1.76 -5.12
C ILE A 61 14.22 -3.02 -4.43
N PRO A 62 15.01 -2.89 -3.36
CA PRO A 62 15.56 -4.05 -2.65
C PRO A 62 14.45 -5.01 -2.23
N PHE A 63 14.70 -6.31 -2.33
CA PHE A 63 13.67 -7.32 -2.03
C PHE A 63 13.11 -7.20 -0.60
N GLY A 64 13.96 -6.85 0.38
CA GLY A 64 13.52 -6.56 1.75
C GLY A 64 12.52 -5.41 1.84
N THR A 65 12.71 -4.34 1.07
CA THR A 65 11.75 -3.23 0.98
C THR A 65 10.43 -3.69 0.38
N ARG A 66 10.47 -4.52 -0.68
CA ARG A 66 9.24 -5.09 -1.28
C ARG A 66 8.43 -5.91 -0.27
N LYS A 67 9.09 -6.68 0.61
CA LYS A 67 8.42 -7.41 1.70
C LYS A 67 7.77 -6.46 2.70
N SER A 68 8.48 -5.44 3.15
CA SER A 68 7.94 -4.42 4.07
C SER A 68 6.71 -3.72 3.50
N ASP A 69 6.75 -3.35 2.22
CA ASP A 69 5.61 -2.73 1.53
C ASP A 69 4.42 -3.68 1.41
N ALA A 70 4.66 -4.97 1.14
CA ALA A 70 3.63 -5.99 1.11
C ALA A 70 2.96 -6.18 2.48
N ILE A 71 3.72 -6.26 3.57
CA ILE A 71 3.18 -6.34 4.94
C ILE A 71 2.37 -5.08 5.28
N ALA A 72 2.86 -3.90 4.91
CA ALA A 72 2.13 -2.66 5.14
C ALA A 72 0.80 -2.62 4.35
N ARG A 73 0.79 -3.11 3.10
CA ARG A 73 -0.43 -3.24 2.29
C ARG A 73 -1.41 -4.25 2.90
N LEU A 74 -0.91 -5.42 3.31
CA LEU A 74 -1.70 -6.46 3.96
C LEU A 74 -2.42 -5.92 5.20
N TRP A 75 -1.70 -5.18 6.05
CA TRP A 75 -2.27 -4.56 7.25
C TRP A 75 -3.36 -3.55 6.92
N ARG A 76 -3.12 -2.65 5.94
CA ARG A 76 -4.12 -1.66 5.51
C ARG A 76 -5.39 -2.34 5.00
N ASN A 77 -5.25 -3.41 4.20
CA ASN A 77 -6.38 -4.15 3.66
C ASN A 77 -7.23 -4.79 4.77
N HIS A 78 -6.60 -5.50 5.71
CA HIS A 78 -7.31 -6.11 6.84
C HIS A 78 -7.94 -5.07 7.76
N LYS A 79 -7.24 -3.95 8.01
CA LYS A 79 -7.76 -2.88 8.85
C LYS A 79 -8.97 -2.21 8.22
N ALA A 80 -8.91 -1.91 6.92
CA ALA A 80 -10.04 -1.33 6.18
C ALA A 80 -11.24 -2.29 6.15
N HIS A 81 -10.99 -3.59 5.95
CA HIS A 81 -12.04 -4.61 5.99
C HIS A 81 -12.70 -4.69 7.37
N GLN A 82 -11.91 -4.69 8.45
CA GLN A 82 -12.45 -4.66 9.80
C GLN A 82 -13.32 -3.42 10.01
N GLN A 83 -12.79 -2.22 9.74
CA GLN A 83 -13.46 -0.94 10.00
C GLN A 83 -14.73 -0.72 9.18
N ARG A 84 -14.90 -1.44 8.06
CA ARG A 84 -16.14 -1.45 7.30
C ARG A 84 -17.32 -2.01 8.09
N TYR A 85 -17.06 -2.94 9.02
CA TYR A 85 -18.11 -3.66 9.74
C TYR A 85 -18.07 -3.50 11.26
N VAL A 86 -16.86 -3.39 11.83
CA VAL A 86 -16.59 -3.35 13.27
C VAL A 86 -15.45 -2.38 13.53
N ASP A 87 -15.78 -1.18 14.00
CA ASP A 87 -14.77 -0.22 14.44
C ASP A 87 -14.23 -0.54 15.86
N ALA A 88 -13.50 0.39 16.46
CA ALA A 88 -12.91 0.18 17.79
C ALA A 88 -13.95 0.23 18.93
N GLU A 89 -14.98 1.07 18.79
CA GLU A 89 -16.06 1.20 19.78
C GLU A 89 -16.96 -0.04 19.71
N ASP A 90 -17.29 -0.47 18.50
CA ASP A 90 -18.04 -1.69 18.21
C ASP A 90 -17.37 -2.94 18.78
N LEU A 91 -16.05 -3.08 18.59
CA LEU A 91 -15.29 -4.19 19.14
C LEU A 91 -15.30 -4.15 20.67
N THR A 92 -15.21 -2.96 21.26
CA THR A 92 -15.28 -2.79 22.72
C THR A 92 -16.64 -3.26 23.24
N LEU A 93 -17.73 -2.85 22.59
CA LEU A 93 -19.08 -3.30 22.92
C LEU A 93 -19.20 -4.83 22.80
N ALA A 94 -18.73 -5.40 21.69
CA ALA A 94 -18.77 -6.85 21.46
C ALA A 94 -18.05 -7.63 22.56
N VAL A 95 -16.88 -7.15 23.00
CA VAL A 95 -16.10 -7.74 24.11
C VAL A 95 -16.86 -7.65 25.44
N VAL A 96 -17.47 -6.50 25.75
CA VAL A 96 -18.27 -6.32 26.98
C VAL A 96 -19.50 -7.23 26.97
N CYS A 97 -20.24 -7.27 25.86
CA CYS A 97 -21.38 -8.16 25.70
C CYS A 97 -20.95 -9.62 25.83
N ALA A 98 -19.87 -10.04 25.20
CA ALA A 98 -19.35 -11.41 25.30
C ALA A 98 -19.02 -11.79 26.75
N ALA A 99 -18.38 -10.87 27.50
CA ALA A 99 -18.08 -11.07 28.91
C ALA A 99 -19.34 -11.21 29.78
N ALA A 100 -20.45 -10.57 29.38
CA ALA A 100 -21.76 -10.72 30.01
C ALA A 100 -22.53 -11.97 29.53
N GLY A 101 -21.93 -12.83 28.70
CA GLY A 101 -22.54 -14.07 28.21
C GLY A 101 -23.29 -13.95 26.88
N SER A 102 -23.18 -12.82 26.18
CA SER A 102 -23.78 -12.64 24.86
C SER A 102 -23.16 -13.58 23.81
N ALA A 103 -24.01 -14.36 23.15
CA ALA A 103 -23.61 -15.15 21.99
C ALA A 103 -23.24 -14.28 20.78
N LYS A 104 -23.92 -13.14 20.58
CA LYS A 104 -23.64 -12.23 19.45
C LYS A 104 -22.31 -11.51 19.62
N GLY A 105 -22.05 -10.96 20.81
CA GLY A 105 -20.78 -10.35 21.16
C GLY A 105 -19.62 -11.33 21.01
N ALA A 106 -19.78 -12.56 21.50
CA ALA A 106 -18.76 -13.61 21.36
C ALA A 106 -18.50 -13.97 19.89
N ALA A 107 -19.55 -14.03 19.06
CA ALA A 107 -19.42 -14.33 17.64
C ALA A 107 -18.71 -13.21 16.86
N VAL A 108 -19.02 -11.93 17.13
CA VAL A 108 -18.32 -10.79 16.51
C VAL A 108 -16.87 -10.70 16.97
N GLN A 109 -16.61 -10.90 18.27
CA GLN A 109 -15.23 -10.97 18.80
C GLN A 109 -14.44 -12.10 18.11
N SER A 110 -15.03 -13.28 17.97
CA SER A 110 -14.40 -14.41 17.29
C SER A 110 -14.09 -14.12 15.82
N TRP A 111 -15.01 -13.45 15.11
CA TRP A 111 -14.78 -13.05 13.73
C TRP A 111 -13.58 -12.10 13.60
N VAL A 112 -13.46 -11.09 14.46
CA VAL A 112 -12.29 -10.18 14.47
C VAL A 112 -11.00 -10.95 14.76
N MET A 113 -11.02 -11.89 15.71
CA MET A 113 -9.85 -12.72 15.99
C MET A 113 -9.45 -13.60 14.80
N GLN A 114 -10.41 -14.16 14.07
CA GLN A 114 -10.15 -14.96 12.87
C GLN A 114 -9.59 -14.11 11.72
N LEU A 115 -10.12 -12.89 11.52
CA LEU A 115 -9.58 -11.91 10.56
C LEU A 115 -8.09 -11.63 10.82
N TRP A 116 -7.73 -11.36 12.08
CA TRP A 116 -6.33 -11.09 12.43
C TRP A 116 -5.45 -12.35 12.47
N ALA A 117 -6.00 -13.52 12.77
CA ALA A 117 -5.28 -14.79 12.62
C ALA A 117 -4.90 -15.03 11.16
N ARG A 118 -5.81 -14.74 10.21
CA ARG A 118 -5.53 -14.81 8.78
C ARG A 118 -4.45 -13.82 8.35
N TYR A 119 -4.52 -12.58 8.84
CA TYR A 119 -3.46 -11.58 8.64
C TYR A 119 -2.07 -12.14 9.00
N TYR A 120 -1.93 -12.73 10.19
CA TYR A 120 -0.64 -13.26 10.62
C TYR A 120 -0.16 -14.44 9.76
N GLN A 121 -1.06 -15.35 9.37
CA GLN A 121 -0.70 -16.44 8.45
C GLN A 121 -0.15 -15.92 7.11
N VAL A 122 -0.80 -14.89 6.54
CA VAL A 122 -0.37 -14.30 5.27
C VAL A 122 0.93 -13.49 5.47
N ARG A 123 1.08 -12.80 6.60
CA ARG A 123 2.32 -12.09 6.94
C ARG A 123 3.49 -13.06 7.00
N ASP A 124 3.33 -14.21 7.66
CA ASP A 124 4.36 -15.23 7.76
C ASP A 124 4.73 -15.79 6.37
N ALA A 125 3.75 -15.93 5.47
CA ALA A 125 4.02 -16.29 4.06
C ALA A 125 4.84 -15.22 3.32
N VAL A 126 4.57 -13.92 3.55
CA VAL A 126 5.36 -12.81 2.99
C VAL A 126 6.78 -12.82 3.52
N GLU A 127 6.96 -13.08 4.82
CA GLU A 127 8.28 -13.21 5.43
C GLU A 127 9.04 -14.41 4.88
N ALA A 128 8.36 -15.53 4.61
CA ALA A 128 8.93 -16.75 4.06
C ALA A 128 9.24 -16.69 2.54
N ALA A 129 8.65 -15.77 1.78
CA ALA A 129 8.88 -15.65 0.34
C ALA A 129 10.39 -15.50 0.01
N ALA A 130 10.92 -16.37 -0.86
CA ALA A 130 12.34 -16.39 -1.19
C ALA A 130 12.72 -15.38 -2.30
N ASP A 131 11.75 -15.04 -3.15
CA ASP A 131 11.96 -14.22 -4.35
C ASP A 131 10.73 -13.38 -4.71
N ALA A 132 10.87 -12.57 -5.76
CA ALA A 132 9.84 -11.63 -6.20
C ALA A 132 8.59 -12.33 -6.76
N GLU A 133 8.73 -13.51 -7.37
CA GLU A 133 7.62 -14.26 -7.95
C GLU A 133 6.76 -14.88 -6.84
N ALA A 134 7.40 -15.54 -5.87
CA ALA A 134 6.74 -16.06 -4.68
C ALA A 134 6.01 -14.95 -3.90
N LEU A 135 6.64 -13.78 -3.76
CA LEU A 135 6.01 -12.63 -3.10
C LEU A 135 4.78 -12.12 -3.88
N ALA A 136 4.86 -12.07 -5.22
CA ALA A 136 3.77 -11.57 -6.07
C ALA A 136 2.56 -12.52 -6.10
N ALA A 137 2.76 -13.82 -5.86
CA ALA A 137 1.69 -14.82 -5.81
C ALA A 137 0.87 -14.78 -4.51
N ILE A 138 1.32 -14.06 -3.47
CA ILE A 138 0.61 -14.00 -2.19
C ILE A 138 -0.58 -13.05 -2.29
N ASP A 139 -1.77 -13.58 -2.03
CA ASP A 139 -2.97 -12.76 -1.88
C ASP A 139 -2.91 -11.94 -0.58
N LEU A 140 -2.90 -10.61 -0.74
CA LEU A 140 -2.88 -9.65 0.37
C LEU A 140 -4.26 -9.07 0.67
N SER A 141 -5.32 -9.57 0.01
CA SER A 141 -6.70 -9.16 0.26
C SER A 141 -7.22 -9.65 1.61
N ALA A 142 -8.34 -9.08 2.05
CA ALA A 142 -9.10 -9.57 3.19
C ALA A 142 -10.40 -10.28 2.74
N ASP A 143 -10.61 -10.48 1.44
CA ASP A 143 -11.89 -10.90 0.86
C ASP A 143 -12.32 -12.29 1.36
N GLY A 144 -11.35 -13.16 1.64
CA GLY A 144 -11.60 -14.49 2.23
C GLY A 144 -12.07 -14.48 3.69
N CYS A 145 -12.12 -13.32 4.35
CA CYS A 145 -12.54 -13.22 5.76
C CYS A 145 -14.05 -13.03 5.94
N GLY A 146 -14.79 -12.82 4.85
CA GLY A 146 -16.25 -12.64 4.87
C GLY A 146 -16.71 -11.46 5.72
N GLU A 147 -18.01 -11.44 6.04
CA GLU A 147 -18.66 -10.43 6.88
C GLU A 147 -18.85 -10.97 8.31
N PRO A 148 -18.95 -10.11 9.34
CA PRO A 148 -19.26 -10.60 10.68
C PRO A 148 -20.65 -11.27 10.72
N PRO A 149 -20.84 -12.27 11.60
CA PRO A 149 -22.10 -13.02 11.69
C PRO A 149 -23.27 -12.19 12.22
N PHE A 150 -23.00 -11.08 12.90
CA PHE A 150 -24.01 -10.15 13.40
C PHE A 150 -23.56 -8.71 13.14
N THR A 151 -24.54 -7.85 12.90
CA THR A 151 -24.32 -6.41 12.73
C THR A 151 -24.21 -5.71 14.08
N ILE A 152 -23.57 -4.54 14.08
CA ILE A 152 -23.47 -3.65 15.24
C ILE A 152 -24.85 -3.27 15.78
N ARG A 153 -25.84 -3.10 14.91
CA ARG A 153 -27.22 -2.82 15.32
C ARG A 153 -27.78 -3.96 16.17
N GLU A 154 -27.60 -5.20 15.76
CA GLU A 154 -28.10 -6.37 16.51
C GLU A 154 -27.39 -6.55 17.86
N LEU A 155 -26.13 -6.09 17.94
CA LEU A 155 -25.34 -6.05 19.17
C LEU A 155 -25.82 -4.95 20.13
N ASN A 156 -26.09 -3.75 19.60
CA ASN A 156 -26.66 -2.64 20.35
C ASN A 156 -28.06 -2.95 20.90
N GLU A 157 -28.92 -3.58 20.10
CA GLU A 157 -30.25 -4.01 20.53
C GLU A 157 -30.18 -5.02 21.69
N GLU A 158 -29.26 -5.98 21.62
CA GLU A 158 -29.06 -6.96 22.68
C GLU A 158 -28.48 -6.33 23.96
N ALA A 159 -27.51 -5.41 23.82
CA ALA A 159 -26.97 -4.67 24.94
C ALA A 159 -28.04 -3.83 25.66
N ALA A 160 -28.91 -3.15 24.90
CA ALA A 160 -30.02 -2.38 25.44
C ALA A 160 -31.04 -3.27 26.18
N ALA A 161 -31.37 -4.43 25.64
CA ALA A 161 -32.27 -5.39 26.28
C ALA A 161 -31.68 -5.96 27.59
N ALA A 162 -30.38 -6.27 27.60
CA ALA A 162 -29.69 -6.74 28.80
C ALA A 162 -29.68 -5.67 29.91
N ALA A 163 -29.46 -4.39 29.56
CA ALA A 163 -29.48 -3.28 30.51
C ALA A 163 -30.87 -3.04 31.13
N GLN A 164 -31.95 -3.24 30.37
CA GLN A 164 -33.32 -3.13 30.88
C GLN A 164 -33.68 -4.26 31.85
N ASN A 165 -33.17 -5.47 31.62
CA ASN A 165 -33.45 -6.63 32.46
C ASN A 165 -32.61 -6.66 33.75
N GLY A 166 -31.40 -6.10 33.75
CA GLY A 166 -30.54 -6.02 34.95
C GLY A 166 -30.83 -4.86 35.90
N GLY A 167 -31.76 -3.96 35.56
CA GLY A 167 -32.17 -2.82 36.39
C GLY A 167 -33.41 -3.07 37.26
N ASN A 168 -33.92 -4.30 37.28
CA ASN A 168 -35.18 -4.66 37.95
C ASN A 168 -34.99 -5.69 39.08
N GLU A 169 -33.79 -5.73 39.68
CA GLU A 169 -33.45 -6.51 40.88
C GLU A 169 -33.23 -5.61 42.11
#